data_AF-A0A4R2HEG4-F1
#
_entry.id   AF-A0A4R2HEG4-F1
#
_cell.length_a   1.000
_cell.length_b   1.000
_cell.length_c   1.000
_cell.angle_alpha   90.00
_cell.angle_beta   90.00
_cell.angle_gamma   90.00
#
_symmetry.space_group_name_H-M   'P 1'
#
loop_
_entity.id
_entity.type
_entity.pdbx_description
1 polymer ?
#
loop_
_entity_poly.entity_id
_entity_poly.type
_entity_poly.pdbx_seq_one_letter_code
_entity_poly.pdbx_strand_id
1 'polypeptide(L)'
;MEKSIQELFDHYEEKSIEVEAAKRAMDAAEVPDLSKEKYITSDQADEHLIACVERERKEKELETLSQEWAEIQDALVEKLCKINTKVLVKDRRDECTVLIHCEGGGIMIEDKEVN
;
A
#
# COMPACT_ATOMS: atom_id res chain seq x y z
N MET A 1 3.47 -15.81 18.26
CA MET A 1 2.01 -15.99 18.26
C MET A 1 1.53 -15.64 16.87
N GLU A 2 0.77 -16.52 16.24
CA GLU A 2 0.21 -16.26 14.90
C GLU A 2 -0.94 -15.25 15.03
N LYS A 3 -0.95 -14.20 14.19
CA LYS A 3 -2.05 -13.23 14.16
C LYS A 3 -3.36 -13.92 13.72
N SER A 4 -4.48 -13.47 14.27
CA SER A 4 -5.81 -13.87 13.84
C SER A 4 -6.17 -13.26 12.48
N ILE A 5 -7.22 -13.79 11.83
CA ILE A 5 -7.70 -13.28 10.54
C ILE A 5 -8.17 -11.83 10.67
N GLN A 6 -8.88 -11.49 11.76
CA GLN A 6 -9.32 -10.12 12.00
C GLN A 6 -8.12 -9.17 12.16
N GLU A 7 -7.11 -9.55 12.93
CA GLU A 7 -5.91 -8.73 13.09
C GLU A 7 -5.14 -8.58 11.77
N LEU A 8 -5.05 -9.64 10.96
CA LEU A 8 -4.42 -9.55 9.64
C LEU A 8 -5.19 -8.65 8.69
N PHE A 9 -6.52 -8.72 8.69
CA PHE A 9 -7.38 -7.87 7.89
C PHE A 9 -7.26 -6.39 8.32
N ASP A 10 -7.32 -6.12 9.63
CA ASP A 10 -7.14 -4.77 10.19
C ASP A 10 -5.79 -4.17 9.73
N HIS A 11 -4.71 -4.95 9.83
CA HIS A 11 -3.37 -4.53 9.41
C HIS A 11 -3.24 -4.37 7.90
N TYR A 12 -3.90 -5.23 7.11
CA TYR A 12 -3.90 -5.15 5.65
C TYR A 12 -4.52 -3.83 5.18
N GLU A 13 -5.66 -3.46 5.76
CA GLU A 13 -6.35 -2.20 5.46
C GLU A 13 -5.54 -0.98 5.88
N GLU A 14 -4.99 -0.98 7.09
CA GLU A 14 -4.14 0.12 7.57
C GLU A 14 -2.92 0.33 6.66
N LYS A 15 -2.21 -0.74 6.32
CA LYS A 15 -1.03 -0.66 5.44
C LYS A 15 -1.37 -0.30 4.00
N SER A 16 -2.54 -0.71 3.50
CA SER A 16 -3.02 -0.30 2.18
C SER A 16 -3.10 1.23 2.07
N ILE A 17 -3.61 1.90 3.12
CA ILE A 17 -3.70 3.36 3.17
C ILE A 17 -2.32 4.01 3.20
N GLU A 18 -1.38 3.47 3.99
CA GLU A 18 -0.01 3.97 4.04
C GLU A 18 0.67 3.88 2.67
N VAL A 19 0.50 2.74 1.97
CA VAL A 19 1.00 2.54 0.60
C VAL A 19 0.37 3.54 -0.36
N GLU A 20 -0.95 3.74 -0.31
CA GLU A 20 -1.63 4.73 -1.15
C GLU A 20 -1.15 6.16 -0.88
N ALA A 21 -0.93 6.52 0.38
CA ALA A 21 -0.41 7.82 0.77
C ALA A 21 1.02 8.03 0.27
N ALA A 22 1.88 7.01 0.41
CA ALA A 22 3.26 7.04 -0.10
C ALA A 22 3.30 7.15 -1.63
N LYS A 23 2.43 6.44 -2.34
CA LYS A 23 2.29 6.57 -3.81
C LYS A 23 1.92 8.00 -4.21
N ARG A 24 0.93 8.60 -3.54
CA ARG A 24 0.55 10.01 -3.80
C ARG A 24 1.69 10.98 -3.49
N ALA A 25 2.45 10.74 -2.43
CA ALA A 25 3.59 11.58 -2.07
C ALA A 25 4.76 11.47 -3.06
N MET A 26 4.94 10.29 -3.67
CA MET A 26 5.87 10.03 -4.77
C MET A 26 5.44 10.73 -6.06
N ASP A 27 4.16 10.59 -6.45
CA ASP A 27 3.62 11.24 -7.64
C ASP A 27 3.71 12.77 -7.54
N ALA A 28 3.51 13.32 -6.33
CA ALA A 28 3.67 14.75 -6.07
C ALA A 28 5.15 15.21 -6.02
N ALA A 29 6.11 14.28 -5.93
CA ALA A 29 7.55 14.55 -5.92
C ALA A 29 8.16 14.52 -7.34
N GLU A 30 7.41 14.96 -8.35
CA GLU A 30 7.88 14.99 -9.72
C GLU A 30 9.14 15.87 -9.83
N VAL A 31 10.19 15.29 -10.41
CA VAL A 31 11.47 15.98 -10.61
C VAL A 31 11.58 16.35 -12.09
N PRO A 32 11.68 17.65 -12.44
CA PRO A 32 11.71 18.09 -13.82
C PRO A 32 12.96 17.61 -14.54
N ASP A 33 12.80 17.11 -15.77
CA ASP A 33 13.93 16.71 -16.63
C ASP A 33 14.64 17.96 -17.18
N LEU A 34 15.87 18.20 -16.71
CA LEU A 34 16.70 19.33 -17.15
C LEU A 34 17.55 19.01 -18.39
N SER A 35 17.48 17.81 -18.96
CA SER A 35 18.33 17.37 -20.09
C SER A 35 18.16 18.20 -21.36
N LYS A 36 17.02 18.90 -21.49
CA LYS A 36 16.68 19.75 -22.64
C LYS A 36 17.04 21.22 -22.42
N GLU A 37 17.45 21.60 -21.22
CA GLU A 37 17.86 22.96 -20.90
C GLU A 37 19.23 23.26 -21.49
N LYS A 38 19.40 24.45 -22.08
CA LYS A 38 20.68 24.86 -22.69
C LYS A 38 21.76 25.12 -21.64
N TYR A 39 21.35 25.63 -20.47
CA TYR A 39 22.16 25.83 -19.27
C TYR A 39 21.23 26.06 -18.07
N ILE A 40 21.71 25.81 -16.86
CA ILE A 40 21.05 26.12 -15.58
C ILE A 40 22.02 26.89 -14.68
N THR A 41 21.51 27.58 -13.67
CA THR A 41 22.35 28.23 -12.64
C THR A 41 22.86 27.20 -11.63
N SER A 42 23.87 27.57 -10.83
CA SER A 42 24.34 26.73 -9.72
C SER A 42 23.21 26.45 -8.72
N ASP A 43 22.44 27.48 -8.34
CA ASP A 43 21.33 27.34 -7.40
C ASP A 43 20.25 26.38 -7.93
N GLN A 44 19.93 26.44 -9.23
CA GLN A 44 18.98 25.52 -9.87
C GLN A 44 19.51 24.08 -9.90
N ALA A 45 20.82 23.89 -10.06
CA ALA A 45 21.43 22.57 -10.00
C ALA A 45 21.35 21.98 -8.58
N ASP A 46 21.62 22.79 -7.55
CA ASP A 46 21.52 22.36 -6.15
C ASP A 46 20.08 22.00 -5.76
N GLU A 47 19.10 22.84 -6.15
CA GLU A 47 17.68 22.55 -5.93
C GLU A 47 17.24 21.25 -6.61
N HIS A 48 17.69 21.01 -7.84
CA HIS A 48 17.40 19.79 -8.58
C HIS A 48 18.01 18.55 -7.92
N LEU A 49 19.24 18.64 -7.43
CA LEU A 49 19.89 17.55 -6.69
C LEU A 49 19.14 17.21 -5.40
N ILE A 50 18.68 18.22 -4.65
CA ILE A 50 17.86 18.01 -3.45
C ILE A 50 16.55 17.30 -3.81
N ALA A 51 15.88 17.73 -4.89
CA ALA A 51 14.65 17.10 -5.35
C ALA A 51 14.86 15.63 -5.76
N CYS A 52 15.97 15.31 -6.45
CA CYS A 52 16.34 13.94 -6.79
C CYS A 52 16.51 13.07 -5.53
N VAL A 53 17.28 13.56 -4.54
CA VAL A 53 17.54 12.81 -3.29
C VAL A 53 16.24 12.58 -2.50
N GLU A 54 15.38 13.59 -2.41
CA GLU A 54 14.09 13.45 -1.72
C GLU A 54 13.15 12.47 -2.44
N ARG A 55 13.17 12.45 -3.78
CA ARG A 55 12.41 11.46 -4.55
C ARG A 55 12.94 10.05 -4.33
N GLU A 56 14.25 9.83 -4.40
CA GLU A 56 14.86 8.52 -4.11
C GLU A 56 14.50 8.01 -2.71
N ARG A 57 14.48 8.91 -1.71
CA ARG A 57 14.06 8.58 -0.35
C ARG A 57 12.61 8.11 -0.29
N LYS A 58 11.69 8.84 -0.94
CA LYS A 58 10.26 8.48 -0.99
C LYS A 58 10.02 7.19 -1.77
N GLU A 59 10.81 6.92 -2.81
CA GLU A 59 10.73 5.68 -3.59
C GLU A 59 11.06 4.47 -2.71
N LYS A 60 12.15 4.58 -1.94
CA LYS A 60 12.53 3.55 -0.97
C LYS A 60 11.49 3.34 0.13
N GLU A 61 10.87 4.41 0.61
CA GLU A 61 9.78 4.34 1.58
C GLU A 61 8.58 3.59 1.00
N LEU A 62 8.17 3.92 -0.23
CA LEU A 62 7.10 3.23 -0.94
C LEU A 62 7.41 1.74 -1.16
N GLU A 63 8.64 1.40 -1.56
CA GLU A 63 9.08 0.02 -1.71
C GLU A 63 8.96 -0.75 -0.39
N THR A 64 9.43 -0.15 0.71
CA THR A 64 9.37 -0.75 2.05
C THR A 64 7.93 -1.01 2.49
N LEU A 65 7.06 0.00 2.38
CA LEU A 65 5.64 -0.14 2.76
C LEU A 65 4.92 -1.16 1.88
N SER A 66 5.22 -1.20 0.58
CA SER A 66 4.63 -2.16 -0.35
C SER A 66 5.05 -3.59 -0.02
N GLN A 67 6.30 -3.80 0.38
CA GLN A 67 6.80 -5.09 0.83
C GLN A 67 6.12 -5.55 2.13
N GLU A 68 6.01 -4.66 3.13
CA GLU A 68 5.30 -4.96 4.37
C GLU A 68 3.83 -5.32 4.12
N TRP A 69 3.16 -4.58 3.23
CA TRP A 69 1.78 -4.84 2.85
C TRP A 69 1.63 -6.20 2.14
N ALA A 70 2.54 -6.54 1.24
CA ALA A 70 2.56 -7.83 0.55
C ALA A 70 2.74 -9.00 1.53
N GLU A 71 3.59 -8.87 2.55
CA GLU A 71 3.78 -9.91 3.57
C GLU A 71 2.50 -10.14 4.40
N ILE A 72 1.76 -9.08 4.71
CA ILE A 72 0.47 -9.18 5.40
C ILE A 72 -0.56 -9.86 4.49
N GLN A 73 -0.60 -9.46 3.21
CA GLN A 73 -1.47 -10.05 2.21
C GLN A 73 -1.21 -11.57 2.09
N ASP A 74 0.05 -11.99 1.93
CA ASP A 74 0.42 -13.39 1.81
C ASP A 74 -0.01 -14.21 3.04
N ALA A 75 0.22 -13.68 4.24
CA ALA A 75 -0.19 -14.33 5.49
C ALA A 75 -1.71 -14.48 5.61
N LEU A 76 -2.47 -13.48 5.14
CA LEU A 76 -3.93 -13.50 5.14
C LEU A 76 -4.46 -14.47 4.08
N VAL A 77 -3.92 -14.42 2.85
CA VAL A 77 -4.25 -15.35 1.76
C VAL A 77 -4.01 -16.80 2.21
N GLU A 78 -2.85 -17.11 2.79
CA GLU A 78 -2.53 -18.46 3.24
C GLU A 78 -3.61 -19.02 4.19
N LYS A 79 -4.09 -18.20 5.13
CA LYS A 79 -5.15 -18.60 6.06
C LYS A 79 -6.50 -18.74 5.36
N LEU A 80 -6.87 -17.79 4.51
CA LEU A 80 -8.14 -17.83 3.79
C LEU A 80 -8.23 -19.02 2.84
N CYS A 81 -7.14 -19.36 2.13
CA CYS A 81 -7.12 -20.51 1.23
C CYS A 81 -7.22 -21.84 2.01
N LYS A 82 -6.65 -21.93 3.23
CA LYS A 82 -6.84 -23.10 4.11
C LYS A 82 -8.28 -23.27 4.58
N ILE A 83 -8.97 -22.15 4.83
CA ILE A 83 -10.37 -22.14 5.26
C ILE A 83 -11.30 -22.49 4.09
N ASN A 84 -10.95 -22.06 2.88
CA ASN A 84 -11.63 -22.38 1.63
C ASN A 84 -13.15 -22.04 1.66
N THR A 85 -13.50 -20.99 2.40
CA THR A 85 -14.85 -20.41 2.44
C THR A 85 -14.76 -18.94 2.83
N LYS A 86 -15.89 -18.23 2.73
CA LYS A 86 -16.01 -16.81 3.10
C LYS A 86 -15.92 -16.64 4.62
N VAL A 87 -15.10 -15.70 5.05
CA VAL A 87 -14.93 -15.32 6.46
C VAL A 87 -15.52 -13.93 6.66
N LEU A 88 -16.42 -13.81 7.65
CA LEU A 88 -16.96 -12.52 8.04
C LEU A 88 -15.94 -11.80 8.93
N VAL A 89 -15.55 -10.60 8.54
CA VAL A 89 -14.69 -9.70 9.33
C VAL A 89 -15.39 -8.36 9.52
N LYS A 90 -15.05 -7.68 10.62
CA LYS A 90 -15.52 -6.31 10.84
C LYS A 90 -14.56 -5.37 10.12
N ASP A 91 -15.07 -4.52 9.25
CA ASP A 91 -14.32 -3.38 8.78
C ASP A 91 -14.42 -2.27 9.82
N ARG A 92 -13.26 -1.89 10.37
CA ARG A 92 -13.20 -0.82 11.38
C ARG A 92 -13.26 0.57 10.76
N ARG A 93 -13.03 0.71 9.46
CA ARG A 93 -13.03 2.00 8.75
C ARG A 93 -14.47 2.47 8.51
N ASP A 94 -15.30 1.58 7.98
CA ASP A 94 -16.68 1.89 7.60
C ASP A 94 -17.72 1.41 8.61
N GLU A 95 -17.26 0.90 9.77
CA GLU A 95 -18.06 0.30 10.83
C GLU A 95 -19.03 -0.80 10.33
N CYS A 96 -18.71 -1.42 9.20
CA CYS A 96 -19.52 -2.43 8.54
C CYS A 96 -18.92 -3.83 8.73
N THR A 97 -19.57 -4.84 8.15
CA THR A 97 -19.02 -6.19 8.09
C THR A 97 -18.89 -6.62 6.65
N VAL A 98 -17.74 -7.18 6.31
CA VAL A 98 -17.43 -7.65 4.96
C VAL A 98 -17.10 -9.13 4.99
N LEU A 99 -17.34 -9.80 3.86
CA LEU A 99 -16.97 -11.18 3.64
C LEU A 99 -15.65 -11.21 2.87
N ILE A 100 -14.63 -11.84 3.44
CA ILE A 100 -13.35 -12.03 2.77
C ILE A 100 -13.12 -13.49 2.42
N HIS A 101 -12.53 -13.76 1.26
CA HIS A 101 -12.13 -15.11 0.87
C HIS A 101 -10.91 -15.11 -0.06
N CYS A 102 -10.28 -16.28 -0.20
CA CYS A 102 -9.17 -16.48 -1.12
C CYS A 102 -9.71 -16.99 -2.46
N GLU A 103 -9.41 -16.25 -3.54
CA GLU A 103 -9.69 -16.65 -4.91
C GLU A 103 -8.44 -16.41 -5.78
N GLY A 104 -7.96 -17.43 -6.48
CA GLY A 104 -6.80 -17.31 -7.36
C GLY A 104 -5.49 -16.87 -6.68
N GLY A 105 -5.38 -16.99 -5.35
CA GLY A 105 -4.24 -16.49 -4.57
C GLY A 105 -4.33 -15.01 -4.20
N GLY A 106 -5.45 -14.35 -4.44
CA GLY A 106 -5.76 -13.01 -3.97
C GLY A 106 -6.81 -12.98 -2.85
N ILE A 107 -6.94 -11.84 -2.20
CA ILE A 107 -7.99 -11.56 -1.21
C ILE A 107 -9.15 -10.91 -1.95
N MET A 108 -10.32 -11.55 -1.91
CA MET A 108 -11.57 -10.97 -2.38
C MET A 108 -12.33 -10.42 -1.19
N ILE A 109 -12.83 -9.19 -1.30
CA ILE A 109 -13.62 -8.50 -0.28
C ILE A 109 -15.00 -8.23 -0.88
N GLU A 110 -16.05 -8.69 -0.20
CA GLU A 110 -17.44 -8.50 -0.60
C GLU A 110 -18.22 -7.82 0.53
N ASP A 111 -19.03 -6.81 0.19
CA ASP A 111 -19.96 -6.22 1.14
C ASP A 111 -21.00 -7.25 1.56
N LYS A 112 -21.24 -7.35 2.87
CA LYS A 112 -22.39 -8.11 3.34
C LYS A 112 -23.63 -7.27 3.12
N GLU A 113 -24.37 -7.54 2.04
CA GLU A 113 -25.72 -6.99 1.86
C GLU A 113 -26.56 -7.30 3.11
N VAL A 114 -27.02 -6.23 3.77
CA VAL A 114 -27.98 -6.34 4.86
C VAL A 114 -29.34 -6.63 4.21
N ASN A 115 -29.70 -7.90 4.10
CA ASN A 115 -31.10 -8.29 3.87
C ASN A 115 -31.96 -7.91 5.07
#